data_AF-A0A090WTE8-F1
#
_entry.id   AF-A0A090WTE8-F1
#
_cell.length_a   1.000
_cell.length_b   1.000
_cell.length_c   1.000
_cell.angle_alpha   90.00
_cell.angle_beta   90.00
_cell.angle_gamma   90.00
#
_symmetry.space_group_name_H-M   'P 1'
#
loop_
_entity.id
_entity.type
_entity.pdbx_description
1 polymer ?
#
loop_
_entity_poly.entity_id
_entity_poly.type
_entity_poly.pdbx_seq_one_letter_code
_entity_poly.pdbx_strand_id
1 'polypeptide(L)'
;MDKVDHLIIGGGMAFTFVKAQGGKIGNSICEDDKMPLALDILKQAKEKNVQIHIPVDTVAADDFSNDANTQIVDINEIPDGWEGVDAGPKSRKQFHDVVMQCKTILWNGPLGVFEMESFAGGTIELGNSIAEATKKGAFSLVGGGDSVAAVKQFGFEHKVSYVSLVVVLC
;
A
#
# COMPACT_ATOMS: atom_id res chain seq x y z
N MET A 1 1.90 -8.23 -14.91
CA MET A 1 0.42 -8.31 -14.94
C MET A 1 -0.08 -9.74 -15.11
N ASP A 2 0.60 -10.60 -15.88
CA ASP A 2 0.11 -11.95 -16.24
C ASP A 2 0.12 -13.01 -15.12
N LYS A 3 0.53 -12.67 -13.90
CA LYS A 3 0.72 -13.63 -12.80
C LYS A 3 -0.13 -13.31 -11.56
N VAL A 4 -0.96 -12.26 -11.60
CA VAL A 4 -1.73 -11.78 -10.43
C VAL A 4 -3.18 -11.52 -10.80
N ASP A 5 -4.10 -11.86 -9.90
CA ASP A 5 -5.54 -11.55 -10.05
C ASP A 5 -5.89 -10.17 -9.47
N HIS A 6 -5.25 -9.83 -8.35
CA HIS A 6 -5.41 -8.57 -7.65
C HIS A 6 -4.05 -7.91 -7.42
N LEU A 7 -3.98 -6.59 -7.59
CA LEU A 7 -2.81 -5.77 -7.34
C LEU A 7 -3.19 -4.60 -6.44
N ILE A 8 -2.71 -4.60 -5.20
CA ILE A 8 -2.84 -3.45 -4.29
C ILE A 8 -1.63 -2.52 -4.51
N ILE A 9 -1.88 -1.23 -4.72
CA ILE A 9 -0.86 -0.20 -4.88
C ILE A 9 -1.04 0.79 -3.73
N GLY A 10 -0.08 0.84 -2.80
CA GLY A 10 -0.11 1.74 -1.64
C GLY A 10 1.15 2.60 -1.55
N GLY A 11 1.35 3.22 -0.37
CA GLY A 11 2.50 4.09 -0.10
C GLY A 11 2.56 5.28 -1.06
N GLY A 12 3.75 5.89 -1.17
CA GLY A 12 3.99 7.04 -2.05
C GLY A 12 3.65 6.76 -3.53
N MET A 13 3.80 5.50 -3.97
CA MET A 13 3.49 5.09 -5.34
C MET A 13 2.02 5.36 -5.70
N ALA A 14 1.10 5.20 -4.75
CA ALA A 14 -0.32 5.43 -4.98
C ALA A 14 -0.63 6.85 -5.48
N PHE A 15 0.09 7.86 -4.99
CA PHE A 15 -0.15 9.26 -5.38
C PHE A 15 0.23 9.54 -6.83
N THR A 16 1.26 8.87 -7.38
CA THR A 16 1.57 8.93 -8.81
C THR A 16 0.40 8.41 -9.65
N PHE A 17 -0.23 7.29 -9.25
CA PHE A 17 -1.42 6.77 -9.93
C PHE A 17 -2.63 7.68 -9.79
N VAL A 18 -2.83 8.29 -8.62
CA VAL A 18 -3.96 9.21 -8.37
C VAL A 18 -3.80 10.49 -9.18
N LYS A 19 -2.62 11.11 -9.16
CA LYS A 19 -2.32 12.31 -9.96
C LYS A 19 -2.43 12.04 -11.45
N ALA A 20 -1.95 10.90 -11.92
CA ALA A 20 -2.07 10.50 -13.33
C ALA A 20 -3.54 10.39 -13.79
N GLN A 21 -4.45 10.02 -12.89
CA GLN A 21 -5.90 9.96 -13.15
C GLN A 21 -6.60 11.32 -12.97
N GLY A 22 -5.87 12.39 -12.68
CA GLY A 22 -6.39 13.76 -12.52
C GLY A 22 -6.77 14.13 -11.07
N GLY A 23 -6.40 13.32 -10.08
CA GLY A 23 -6.62 13.61 -8.67
C GLY A 23 -5.69 14.69 -8.11
N LYS A 24 -6.12 15.36 -7.05
CA LYS A 24 -5.33 16.33 -6.27
C LYS A 24 -4.64 15.61 -5.12
N ILE A 25 -3.30 15.70 -5.07
CA ILE A 25 -2.47 14.97 -4.09
C ILE A 25 -1.75 15.89 -3.09
N GLY A 26 -2.07 17.18 -3.04
CA GLY A 26 -1.37 18.14 -2.18
C GLY A 26 0.15 18.12 -2.39
N ASN A 27 0.89 18.02 -1.30
CA ASN A 27 2.36 17.94 -1.26
C ASN A 27 2.89 16.49 -1.29
N SER A 28 2.02 15.50 -1.48
CA SER A 28 2.42 14.08 -1.46
C SER A 28 3.49 13.77 -2.50
N ILE A 29 4.40 12.84 -2.15
CA ILE A 29 5.44 12.38 -3.07
C ILE A 29 4.84 11.84 -4.37
N CYS A 30 5.41 12.24 -5.51
CA CYS A 30 4.94 11.84 -6.83
C CYS A 30 6.10 11.81 -7.83
N GLU A 31 6.13 10.78 -8.65
CA GLU A 31 7.06 10.65 -9.78
C GLU A 31 6.35 11.12 -11.06
N ASP A 32 6.41 12.41 -11.37
CA ASP A 32 5.68 13.00 -12.50
C ASP A 32 6.04 12.37 -13.85
N ASP A 33 7.30 11.96 -14.04
CA ASP A 33 7.77 11.28 -15.25
C ASP A 33 7.20 9.86 -15.40
N LYS A 34 6.66 9.27 -14.32
CA LYS A 34 6.06 7.93 -14.30
C LYS A 34 4.54 7.94 -14.48
N MET A 35 3.88 9.10 -14.49
CA MET A 35 2.42 9.17 -14.72
C MET A 35 1.97 8.48 -16.02
N PRO A 36 2.65 8.62 -17.17
CA PRO A 36 2.29 7.88 -18.38
C PRO A 36 2.37 6.37 -18.20
N LEU A 37 3.38 5.88 -17.47
CA LEU A 37 3.53 4.46 -17.14
C LEU A 37 2.42 3.99 -16.20
N ALA A 38 2.03 4.79 -15.20
CA ALA A 38 0.93 4.46 -14.30
C ALA A 38 -0.39 4.27 -15.08
N LEU A 39 -0.70 5.16 -16.03
CA LEU A 39 -1.86 5.04 -16.91
C LEU A 39 -1.80 3.79 -17.79
N ASP A 40 -0.63 3.47 -18.33
CA ASP A 40 -0.43 2.26 -19.13
C ASP A 40 -0.62 0.98 -18.30
N ILE A 41 -0.12 0.96 -17.05
CA ILE A 41 -0.35 -0.15 -16.10
C ILE A 41 -1.84 -0.34 -15.82
N LEU A 42 -2.58 0.75 -15.56
CA LEU A 42 -4.04 0.70 -15.35
C LEU A 42 -4.76 0.14 -16.58
N LYS A 43 -4.35 0.55 -17.78
CA LYS A 43 -4.89 0.04 -19.05
C LYS A 43 -4.59 -1.46 -19.22
N GLN A 44 -3.34 -1.88 -19.05
CA GLN A 44 -2.93 -3.28 -19.16
C GLN A 44 -3.66 -4.17 -18.15
N ALA A 45 -3.88 -3.71 -16.92
CA ALA A 45 -4.63 -4.43 -15.91
C ALA A 45 -6.07 -4.69 -16.37
N LYS A 46 -6.73 -3.66 -16.91
CA LYS A 46 -8.09 -3.78 -17.48
C LYS A 46 -8.15 -4.78 -18.63
N GLU A 47 -7.19 -4.72 -19.56
CA GLU A 47 -7.12 -5.65 -20.70
C GLU A 47 -6.91 -7.10 -20.26
N LYS A 48 -6.22 -7.31 -19.12
CA LYS A 48 -5.90 -8.63 -18.57
C LYS A 48 -6.82 -9.08 -17.44
N ASN A 49 -7.91 -8.34 -17.19
CA ASN A 49 -8.84 -8.58 -16.08
C ASN A 49 -8.19 -8.65 -14.69
N VAL A 50 -7.07 -7.94 -14.49
CA VAL A 50 -6.45 -7.77 -13.18
C VAL A 50 -7.11 -6.61 -12.45
N GLN A 51 -7.51 -6.84 -11.20
CA GLN A 51 -8.13 -5.80 -10.38
C GLN A 51 -7.05 -5.00 -9.65
N ILE A 52 -6.89 -3.74 -10.03
CA ILE A 52 -6.02 -2.81 -9.30
C ILE A 52 -6.82 -2.13 -8.18
N HIS A 53 -6.26 -2.16 -6.97
CA HIS A 53 -6.80 -1.51 -5.79
C HIS A 53 -5.83 -0.42 -5.33
N ILE A 54 -6.27 0.83 -5.44
CA ILE A 54 -5.58 2.03 -4.92
C ILE A 54 -6.37 2.47 -3.68
N PRO A 55 -5.75 3.07 -2.64
CA PRO A 55 -6.48 3.59 -1.50
C PRO A 55 -7.57 4.55 -1.98
N VAL A 56 -8.71 4.56 -1.30
CA VAL A 56 -9.81 5.51 -1.54
C VAL A 56 -9.74 6.71 -0.61
N ASP A 57 -9.09 6.54 0.54
CA ASP A 57 -8.81 7.56 1.54
C ASP A 57 -7.38 7.43 2.07
N THR A 58 -6.84 8.53 2.58
CA THR A 58 -5.49 8.59 3.14
C THR A 58 -5.51 9.36 4.45
N VAL A 59 -4.59 9.00 5.34
CA VAL A 59 -4.18 9.90 6.42
C VAL A 59 -3.27 10.94 5.78
N ALA A 60 -3.71 12.20 5.80
CA ALA A 60 -2.90 13.33 5.39
C ALA A 60 -2.32 14.04 6.62
N ALA A 61 -1.07 14.49 6.52
CA ALA A 61 -0.38 15.25 7.54
C ALA A 61 0.10 16.60 6.98
N ASP A 62 0.23 17.61 7.83
CA ASP A 62 0.78 18.93 7.48
C ASP A 62 2.30 19.02 7.69
N ASP A 63 2.92 17.99 8.27
CA ASP A 63 4.35 17.84 8.46
C ASP A 63 4.75 16.36 8.51
N PHE A 64 6.02 16.07 8.24
CA PHE A 64 6.59 14.72 8.28
C PHE A 64 7.15 14.44 9.68
N SER A 65 6.27 14.40 10.68
CA SER A 65 6.65 14.17 12.08
C SER A 65 5.53 13.47 12.87
N ASN A 66 5.89 12.78 13.96
CA ASN A 66 4.90 12.15 14.86
C ASN A 66 3.94 13.17 15.52
N ASP A 67 4.34 14.45 15.56
CA ASP A 67 3.58 15.55 16.17
C ASP A 67 2.73 16.34 15.17
N ALA A 68 2.75 15.93 13.88
CA ALA A 68 2.00 16.60 12.83
C ALA A 68 0.48 16.56 13.08
N ASN A 69 -0.22 17.58 12.62
CA ASN A 69 -1.68 17.50 12.57
C ASN A 69 -2.06 16.49 11.50
N THR A 70 -3.05 15.66 11.78
CA THR A 70 -3.53 14.64 10.83
C THR A 70 -5.01 14.80 10.55
N GLN A 71 -5.39 14.44 9.34
CA GLN A 71 -6.79 14.32 8.93
C GLN A 71 -6.98 13.15 7.96
N ILE A 72 -8.19 12.64 7.88
CA ILE A 72 -8.56 11.64 6.89
C ILE A 72 -9.27 12.36 5.74
N VAL A 73 -8.74 12.20 4.53
CA VAL A 73 -9.28 12.80 3.30
C VAL A 73 -9.41 11.73 2.23
N ASP A 74 -10.28 11.97 1.24
CA ASP A 74 -10.31 11.14 0.05
C ASP A 74 -8.97 11.31 -0.71
N ILE A 75 -8.41 10.20 -1.22
CA ILE A 75 -7.02 10.20 -1.71
C ILE A 75 -6.80 11.17 -2.90
N ASN A 76 -7.87 11.50 -3.62
CA ASN A 76 -7.87 12.35 -4.80
C ASN A 76 -8.22 13.81 -4.50
N GLU A 77 -8.41 14.18 -3.23
CA GLU A 77 -8.77 15.52 -2.78
C GLU A 77 -7.88 16.02 -1.65
N ILE A 78 -6.60 15.64 -1.64
CA ILE A 78 -5.65 16.07 -0.60
C ILE A 78 -5.44 17.59 -0.69
N PRO A 79 -5.65 18.36 0.40
CA PRO A 79 -5.48 19.81 0.40
C PRO A 79 -4.03 20.24 0.13
N ASP A 80 -3.86 21.45 -0.40
CA ASP A 80 -2.51 22.03 -0.55
C ASP A 80 -1.88 22.26 0.83
N GLY A 81 -0.57 22.03 0.94
CA GLY A 81 0.12 22.08 2.24
C GLY A 81 0.03 20.78 3.06
N TRP A 82 -0.73 19.79 2.60
CA TRP A 82 -0.85 18.48 3.24
C TRP A 82 -0.29 17.38 2.34
N GLU A 83 0.26 16.33 2.94
CA GLU A 83 0.78 15.16 2.23
C GLU A 83 0.18 13.87 2.79
N GLY A 84 -0.11 12.90 1.91
CA GLY A 84 -0.58 11.59 2.31
C GLY A 84 0.57 10.74 2.85
N VAL A 85 0.43 10.29 4.09
CA VAL A 85 1.50 9.60 4.83
C VAL A 85 1.16 8.14 5.16
N ASP A 86 -0.13 7.77 5.06
CA ASP A 86 -0.61 6.41 5.30
C ASP A 86 -1.98 6.16 4.66
N ALA A 87 -2.37 4.89 4.50
CA ALA A 87 -3.70 4.52 4.03
C ALA A 87 -4.77 4.84 5.09
N GLY A 88 -5.89 5.43 4.66
CA GLY A 88 -7.02 5.74 5.55
C GLY A 88 -7.84 4.50 5.95
N PRO A 89 -8.77 4.63 6.90
CA PRO A 89 -9.52 3.50 7.44
C PRO A 89 -10.41 2.80 6.39
N LYS A 90 -10.97 3.51 5.41
CA LYS A 90 -11.78 2.86 4.35
C LYS A 90 -10.89 1.98 3.48
N SER A 91 -9.70 2.47 3.13
CA SER A 91 -8.71 1.75 2.31
C SER A 91 -8.16 0.53 3.04
N ARG A 92 -7.84 0.66 4.33
CA ARG A 92 -7.41 -0.48 5.16
C ARG A 92 -8.45 -1.60 5.14
N LYS A 93 -9.73 -1.24 5.29
CA LYS A 93 -10.83 -2.22 5.21
C LYS A 93 -10.94 -2.85 3.82
N GLN A 94 -10.89 -2.05 2.75
CA GLN A 94 -10.91 -2.58 1.38
C GLN A 94 -9.76 -3.57 1.14
N PHE A 95 -8.55 -3.22 1.58
CA PHE A 95 -7.38 -4.09 1.42
C PHE A 95 -7.49 -5.37 2.25
N HIS A 96 -8.04 -5.29 3.47
CA HIS A 96 -8.37 -6.48 4.24
C HIS A 96 -9.31 -7.41 3.44
N ASP A 97 -10.42 -6.89 2.93
CA ASP A 97 -11.41 -7.68 2.18
C ASP A 97 -10.79 -8.35 0.94
N VAL A 98 -9.87 -7.65 0.24
CA VAL A 98 -9.12 -8.20 -0.90
C VAL A 98 -8.14 -9.29 -0.44
N VAL A 99 -7.34 -9.03 0.59
CA VAL A 99 -6.36 -9.98 1.13
C VAL A 99 -7.03 -11.28 1.57
N MET A 100 -8.23 -11.20 2.16
CA MET A 100 -8.99 -12.37 2.60
C MET A 100 -9.50 -13.25 1.45
N GLN A 101 -9.51 -12.75 0.21
CA GLN A 101 -9.87 -13.52 -0.99
C GLN A 101 -8.65 -14.22 -1.61
N CYS A 102 -7.44 -13.81 -1.26
CA CYS A 102 -6.21 -14.29 -1.87
C CYS A 102 -5.77 -15.66 -1.30
N LYS A 103 -5.36 -16.56 -2.19
CA LYS A 103 -4.72 -17.84 -1.80
C LYS A 103 -3.21 -17.74 -1.70
N THR A 104 -2.62 -16.81 -2.45
CA THR A 104 -1.19 -16.52 -2.48
C THR A 104 -1.02 -15.01 -2.42
N ILE A 105 -0.17 -14.54 -1.51
CA ILE A 105 0.05 -13.12 -1.25
C ILE A 105 1.54 -12.84 -1.38
N LEU A 106 1.90 -11.86 -2.20
CA LEU A 106 3.23 -11.28 -2.26
C LEU A 106 3.15 -9.85 -1.74
N TRP A 107 3.82 -9.57 -0.62
CA TRP A 107 3.86 -8.24 -0.02
C TRP A 107 5.26 -7.63 -0.16
N ASN A 108 5.33 -6.51 -0.87
CA ASN A 108 6.54 -5.74 -1.09
C ASN A 108 6.22 -4.23 -1.01
N GLY A 109 6.65 -3.60 0.07
CA GLY A 109 6.47 -2.18 0.37
C GLY A 109 5.44 -1.92 1.48
N PRO A 110 5.72 -1.05 2.46
CA PRO A 110 4.73 -0.61 3.45
C PRO A 110 3.62 0.24 2.82
N LEU A 111 2.49 0.41 3.52
CA LEU A 111 1.39 1.27 3.06
C LEU A 111 1.56 2.75 3.45
N GLY A 112 2.30 3.00 4.52
CA GLY A 112 2.61 4.33 5.04
C GLY A 112 4.03 4.40 5.57
N VAL A 113 4.39 5.56 6.11
CA VAL A 113 5.70 5.87 6.71
C VAL A 113 5.83 5.16 8.06
N PHE A 114 6.02 3.85 8.05
CA PHE A 114 5.92 2.99 9.22
C PHE A 114 7.02 3.23 10.28
N GLU A 115 8.08 3.94 9.91
CA GLU A 115 9.13 4.42 10.80
C GLU A 115 8.60 5.44 11.82
N MET A 116 7.47 6.09 11.51
CA MET A 116 6.73 6.99 12.40
C MET A 116 5.49 6.28 12.94
N GLU A 117 5.40 6.16 14.26
CA GLU A 117 4.30 5.44 14.92
C GLU A 117 2.92 5.99 14.51
N SER A 118 2.82 7.32 14.38
CA SER A 118 1.59 8.01 13.95
C SER A 118 1.15 7.63 12.52
N PHE A 119 2.07 7.15 11.68
CA PHE A 119 1.83 6.84 10.26
C PHE A 119 1.99 5.34 9.93
N ALA A 120 2.13 4.49 10.94
CA ALA A 120 2.32 3.05 10.77
C ALA A 120 1.01 2.25 10.66
N GLY A 121 -0.14 2.87 10.93
CA GLY A 121 -1.42 2.17 11.10
C GLY A 121 -1.84 1.33 9.89
N GLY A 122 -1.69 1.82 8.67
CA GLY A 122 -2.03 1.10 7.46
C GLY A 122 -1.11 -0.10 7.23
N THR A 123 0.19 0.08 7.43
CA THR A 123 1.18 -1.00 7.34
C THR A 123 0.90 -2.11 8.36
N ILE A 124 0.56 -1.74 9.60
CA ILE A 124 0.19 -2.69 10.66
C ILE A 124 -1.08 -3.45 10.29
N GLU A 125 -2.13 -2.75 9.84
CA GLU A 125 -3.41 -3.38 9.47
C GLU A 125 -3.29 -4.29 8.24
N LEU A 126 -2.45 -3.94 7.27
CA LEU A 126 -2.14 -4.83 6.16
C LEU A 126 -1.40 -6.08 6.65
N GLY A 127 -0.39 -5.92 7.50
CA GLY A 127 0.32 -7.04 8.11
C GLY A 127 -0.59 -7.98 8.92
N ASN A 128 -1.53 -7.41 9.69
CA ASN A 128 -2.57 -8.16 10.41
C ASN A 128 -3.46 -8.96 9.45
N SER A 129 -3.90 -8.34 8.35
CA SER A 129 -4.74 -8.99 7.34
C SER A 129 -4.02 -10.16 6.67
N ILE A 130 -2.74 -9.98 6.32
CA ILE A 130 -1.92 -11.04 5.71
C ILE A 130 -1.69 -12.18 6.69
N ALA A 131 -1.38 -11.88 7.95
CA ALA A 131 -1.23 -12.87 9.01
C ALA A 131 -2.53 -13.68 9.22
N GLU A 132 -3.68 -13.01 9.20
CA GLU A 132 -4.99 -13.65 9.30
C GLU A 132 -5.25 -14.58 8.11
N ALA A 133 -5.06 -14.10 6.87
CA ALA A 133 -5.22 -14.90 5.66
C ALA A 133 -4.29 -16.12 5.68
N THR A 134 -3.05 -15.94 6.12
CA THR A 134 -2.07 -17.02 6.27
C THR A 134 -2.54 -18.07 7.26
N LYS A 135 -3.04 -17.64 8.42
CA LYS A 135 -3.64 -18.54 9.42
C LYS A 135 -4.85 -19.31 8.87
N LYS A 136 -5.59 -18.73 7.92
CA LYS A 136 -6.71 -19.38 7.22
C LYS A 136 -6.29 -20.24 6.02
N GLY A 137 -4.98 -20.36 5.75
CA GLY A 137 -4.42 -21.27 4.76
C GLY A 137 -3.91 -20.63 3.46
N ALA A 138 -3.89 -19.29 3.36
CA ALA A 138 -3.18 -18.62 2.27
C ALA A 138 -1.65 -18.77 2.44
N PHE A 139 -0.92 -18.80 1.32
CA PHE A 139 0.53 -18.67 1.34
C PHE A 139 0.92 -17.20 1.28
N SER A 140 1.76 -16.72 2.20
CA SER A 140 2.26 -15.33 2.20
C SER A 140 3.77 -15.27 2.09
N LEU A 141 4.25 -14.47 1.14
CA LEU A 141 5.65 -14.12 0.99
C LEU A 141 5.83 -12.62 1.20
N VAL A 142 6.67 -12.26 2.16
CA VAL A 142 7.10 -10.87 2.35
C VAL A 142 8.49 -10.69 1.76
N GLY A 143 8.63 -9.65 0.94
CA GLY A 143 9.86 -9.36 0.22
C GLY A 143 10.22 -7.87 0.25
N GLY A 144 11.51 -7.58 0.08
CA GLY A 144 12.03 -6.20 0.06
C GLY A 144 12.47 -5.72 1.43
N GLY A 145 13.54 -4.91 1.48
CA GLY A 145 14.19 -4.48 2.72
C GLY A 145 13.23 -3.84 3.72
N ASP A 146 12.42 -2.89 3.26
CA ASP A 146 11.51 -2.12 4.12
C ASP A 146 10.34 -2.97 4.63
N SER A 147 9.77 -3.85 3.79
CA SER A 147 8.72 -4.77 4.23
C SER A 147 9.24 -5.74 5.29
N VAL A 148 10.46 -6.24 5.12
CA VAL A 148 11.11 -7.12 6.11
C VAL A 148 11.36 -6.36 7.42
N ALA A 149 11.77 -5.08 7.34
CA ALA A 149 11.93 -4.23 8.52
C ALA A 149 10.59 -4.03 9.26
N ALA A 150 9.52 -3.69 8.55
CA ALA A 150 8.17 -3.55 9.12
C ALA A 150 7.68 -4.86 9.76
N VAL A 151 7.86 -6.00 9.09
CA VAL A 151 7.49 -7.32 9.62
C VAL A 151 8.21 -7.63 10.94
N LYS A 152 9.48 -7.28 11.05
CA LYS A 152 10.25 -7.47 12.29
C LYS A 152 9.80 -6.51 13.38
N GLN A 153 9.64 -5.23 13.04
CA GLN A 153 9.21 -4.19 13.98
C GLN A 153 7.86 -4.51 14.62
N PHE A 154 6.90 -5.03 13.84
CA PHE A 154 5.55 -5.33 14.31
C PHE A 154 5.29 -6.80 14.66
N GLY A 155 6.32 -7.65 14.66
CA GLY A 155 6.22 -9.04 15.11
C GLY A 155 5.39 -9.95 14.19
N PHE A 156 5.44 -9.72 12.88
CA PHE A 156 4.79 -10.55 11.86
C PHE A 156 5.67 -11.70 11.35
N GLU A 157 6.96 -11.75 11.71
CA GLU A 157 7.95 -12.69 11.15
C GLU A 157 7.52 -14.16 11.29
N HIS A 158 6.85 -14.50 12.40
CA HIS A 158 6.34 -15.85 12.66
C HIS A 158 4.86 -16.05 12.28
N LYS A 159 4.24 -15.04 11.66
CA LYS A 159 2.82 -15.04 11.26
C LYS A 159 2.63 -15.12 9.74
N VAL A 160 3.71 -15.01 8.97
CA VAL A 160 3.73 -15.14 7.50
C VAL A 160 4.41 -16.43 7.08
N SER A 161 4.18 -16.90 5.85
CA SER A 161 4.74 -18.19 5.40
C SER A 161 6.23 -18.10 5.06
N TYR A 162 6.69 -16.99 4.48
CA TYR A 162 8.08 -16.79 4.11
C TYR A 162 8.48 -15.32 4.14
N VAL A 163 9.71 -15.05 4.58
CA VAL A 163 10.30 -13.70 4.62
C VAL A 163 11.61 -13.74 3.83
N SER A 164 11.76 -12.83 2.85
CA SER A 164 12.96 -12.74 2.03
C SER A 164 13.53 -11.33 1.95
N LEU A 165 14.82 -11.18 2.27
CA LEU A 165 15.57 -9.94 2.05
C LEU A 165 15.85 -9.70 0.55
N VAL A 166 15.93 -10.77 -0.24
CA VAL A 166 16.17 -10.72 -1.68
C VAL A 166 15.03 -11.45 -2.39
N VAL A 167 14.24 -10.74 -3.17
CA VAL A 167 13.23 -11.37 -4.03
C VAL A 167 13.85 -11.58 -5.40
N VAL A 168 14.26 -12.81 -5.70
CA VAL A 168 14.64 -13.20 -7.06
C VAL A 168 13.39 -13.76 -7.73
N LEU A 169 12.80 -12.99 -8.65
CA LEU A 169 11.70 -13.46 -9.50
C LEU A 169 12.31 -14.12 -10.74
N CYS A 170 12.18 -15.44 -10.87
CA CYS A 170 12.47 -16.18 -12.09
C CYS A 170 11.18 -16.53 -12.88
#